data_AF-A0A917AKX1-F1
#
_entry.id   AF-A0A917AKX1-F1
#
_cell.length_a   1.000
_cell.length_b   1.000
_cell.length_c   1.000
_cell.angle_alpha   90.00
_cell.angle_beta   90.00
_cell.angle_gamma   90.00
#
_symmetry.space_group_name_H-M   'P 1'
#
loop_
_entity.id
_entity.type
_entity.pdbx_description
1 polymer ?
#
loop_
_entity_poly.entity_id
_entity_poly.type
_entity_poly.pdbx_seq_one_letter_code
_entity_poly.pdbx_strand_id
1 'polypeptide(L)'
;MTKKQVFNLLKKIALAYPSKNTEITQDRIDAFYESLINHDFHDASEMLKRYIDTGNKYPPSLGDLIPVKRKEQSSEIYSSEVVKWSNNAASLEDVESIIRATKLKLKGARV
;
A
#
# COMPACT_ATOMS: atom_id res chain seq x y z
N MET A 1 -7.89 -0.88 17.65
CA MET A 1 -6.87 0.00 18.28
C MET A 1 -7.43 0.79 19.47
N THR A 2 -6.59 1.46 20.26
CA THR A 2 -6.97 2.30 21.43
C THR A 2 -7.12 3.79 21.09
N LYS A 3 -7.83 4.57 21.92
CA LYS A 3 -7.93 6.05 21.77
C LYS A 3 -6.56 6.75 21.76
N LYS A 4 -5.60 6.26 22.56
CA LYS A 4 -4.22 6.77 22.58
C LYS A 4 -3.51 6.55 21.24
N GLN A 5 -3.74 5.40 20.61
CA GLN A 5 -3.22 5.09 19.27
C GLN A 5 -3.85 5.99 18.19
N VAL A 6 -5.17 6.22 18.26
CA VAL A 6 -5.87 7.16 17.36
C VAL A 6 -5.34 8.57 17.49
N PHE A 7 -5.14 9.05 18.73
CA PHE A 7 -4.55 10.36 18.98
C PHE A 7 -3.14 10.49 18.38
N ASN A 8 -2.30 9.46 18.50
CA ASN A 8 -0.99 9.42 17.86
C ASN A 8 -1.08 9.48 16.32
N LEU A 9 -2.09 8.82 15.73
CA LEU A 9 -2.38 8.86 14.29
C LEU A 9 -2.76 10.27 13.83
N LEU A 10 -3.68 10.92 14.55
CA LEU A 10 -4.09 12.29 14.30
C LEU A 10 -2.94 13.29 14.46
N LYS A 11 -2.05 13.08 15.45
CA LYS A 11 -0.81 13.86 15.59
C LYS A 11 0.09 13.74 14.36
N LYS A 12 0.31 12.52 13.85
CA LYS A 12 1.10 12.32 12.62
C LYS A 12 0.48 13.03 11.42
N ILE A 13 -0.85 13.02 11.30
CA ILE A 13 -1.58 13.76 10.26
C ILE A 13 -1.36 15.27 10.42
N ALA A 14 -1.52 15.82 11.62
CA ALA A 14 -1.32 17.24 11.87
C ALA A 14 0.12 17.70 11.54
N LEU A 15 1.12 16.86 11.85
CA LEU A 15 2.52 17.12 11.51
C LEU A 15 2.80 17.07 9.99
N ALA A 16 2.14 16.16 9.27
CA ALA A 16 2.29 16.06 7.82
C ALA A 16 1.56 17.18 7.06
N TYR A 17 0.50 17.75 7.66
CA TYR A 17 -0.34 18.79 7.06
C TYR A 17 -0.44 20.04 7.96
N PRO A 18 0.69 20.74 8.25
CA PRO A 18 0.72 21.86 9.19
C PRO A 18 -0.11 23.05 8.69
N SER A 19 -0.19 23.24 7.37
CA SER A 19 -0.96 24.34 6.74
C SER A 19 -2.48 24.18 6.81
N LYS A 20 -2.98 23.04 7.28
CA LYS A 20 -4.42 22.73 7.33
C LYS A 20 -5.04 22.95 8.70
N ASN A 21 -4.26 23.44 9.67
CA ASN A 21 -4.68 23.71 11.04
C ASN A 21 -5.58 22.59 11.59
N THR A 22 -5.07 21.35 11.48
CA THR A 22 -5.82 20.13 11.81
C THR A 22 -6.01 20.08 13.33
N GLU A 23 -7.05 20.74 13.83
CA GLU A 23 -7.37 20.75 15.25
C GLU A 23 -7.68 19.33 15.73
N ILE A 24 -7.00 18.92 16.81
CA ILE A 24 -7.17 17.62 17.45
C ILE A 24 -8.09 17.84 18.65
N THR A 25 -9.40 17.78 18.41
CA THR A 25 -10.43 17.84 19.45
C THR A 25 -10.81 16.46 19.96
N GLN A 26 -11.41 16.40 21.14
CA GLN A 26 -11.88 15.15 21.74
C GLN A 26 -12.94 14.46 20.86
N ASP A 27 -13.91 15.23 20.34
CA ASP A 27 -14.95 14.72 19.44
C ASP A 27 -14.37 14.07 18.19
N ARG A 28 -13.28 14.64 17.64
CA ARG A 28 -12.60 14.09 16.47
C ARG A 28 -11.86 12.81 16.79
N ILE A 29 -11.22 12.73 17.97
CA ILE A 29 -10.58 11.49 18.43
C ILE A 29 -11.64 10.40 18.60
N ASP A 30 -12.80 10.74 19.17
CA ASP A 30 -13.88 9.78 19.41
C ASP A 30 -14.50 9.30 18.09
N ALA A 31 -14.78 10.19 17.13
CA ALA A 31 -15.25 9.81 15.80
C ALA A 31 -14.27 8.90 15.05
N PHE A 32 -12.96 9.19 15.13
CA PHE A 32 -11.93 8.33 14.53
C PHE A 32 -11.82 7.00 15.27
N TYR A 33 -11.93 7.01 16.59
CA TYR A 33 -11.88 5.80 17.40
C TYR A 33 -13.02 4.86 17.08
N GLU A 34 -14.26 5.34 16.99
CA GLU A 34 -15.41 4.48 16.63
C GLU A 34 -15.22 3.79 15.28
N SER A 35 -14.64 4.49 14.30
CA SER A 35 -14.39 3.94 12.97
C SER A 35 -13.19 2.98 12.93
N LEU A 36 -12.17 3.23 13.75
CA LEU A 36 -10.89 2.52 13.71
C LEU A 36 -10.73 1.48 14.83
N ILE A 37 -11.68 1.36 15.76
CA ILE A 37 -11.58 0.47 16.93
C ILE A 37 -11.31 -0.99 16.54
N ASN A 38 -11.89 -1.45 15.43
CA ASN A 38 -11.76 -2.81 14.91
C ASN A 38 -10.58 -3.01 13.96
N HIS A 39 -9.76 -1.96 13.75
CA HIS A 39 -8.59 -2.01 12.88
C HIS A 39 -7.29 -2.04 13.69
N ASP A 40 -6.26 -2.66 13.11
CA ASP A 40 -4.93 -2.67 13.69
C ASP A 40 -4.25 -1.31 13.52
N PHE A 41 -3.49 -0.90 14.54
CA PHE A 41 -2.80 0.39 14.54
C PHE A 41 -1.62 0.42 13.55
N HIS A 42 -0.94 -0.71 13.36
CA HIS A 42 0.15 -0.84 12.42
C HIS A 42 -0.36 -0.63 10.99
N ASP A 43 -1.44 -1.33 10.61
CA ASP A 43 -2.05 -1.22 9.28
C ASP A 43 -2.50 0.21 8.98
N ALA A 44 -3.21 0.84 9.91
CA ALA A 44 -3.68 2.22 9.75
C ALA A 44 -2.49 3.22 9.66
N SER A 45 -1.40 2.96 10.38
CA SER A 45 -0.17 3.76 10.28
C SER A 45 0.55 3.56 8.96
N GLU A 46 0.57 2.35 8.42
CA GLU A 46 1.10 2.06 7.09
C GLU A 46 0.28 2.76 6.00
N MET A 47 -1.05 2.71 6.08
CA MET A 47 -1.93 3.40 5.13
C MET A 47 -1.70 4.91 5.18
N LEU A 48 -1.59 5.50 6.37
CA LEU A 48 -1.23 6.91 6.53
C LEU A 48 0.11 7.23 5.84
N LYS A 49 1.14 6.40 6.06
CA LYS A 49 2.45 6.61 5.45
C LYS A 49 2.36 6.58 3.93
N ARG A 50 1.74 5.54 3.35
CA ARG A 50 1.54 5.43 1.90
C ARG A 50 0.76 6.62 1.35
N TYR A 51 -0.28 7.06 2.06
CA TYR A 51 -1.08 8.21 1.66
C TYR A 51 -0.24 9.50 1.62
N ILE A 52 0.63 9.72 2.61
CA ILE A 52 1.54 10.87 2.62
C ILE A 52 2.58 10.76 1.50
N ASP A 53 3.15 9.58 1.28
CA ASP A 53 4.18 9.33 0.26
C ASP A 53 3.67 9.56 -1.17
N THR A 54 2.36 9.44 -1.42
CA THR A 54 1.77 9.80 -2.73
C THR A 54 1.73 11.31 -3.01
N GLY A 55 2.10 12.16 -2.05
CA GLY A 55 2.19 13.61 -2.24
C GLY A 55 0.83 14.31 -2.23
N ASN A 56 -0.17 13.72 -1.57
CA ASN A 56 -1.49 14.35 -1.42
C ASN A 56 -1.39 15.70 -0.71
N LYS A 57 -2.12 16.69 -1.23
CA LYS A 57 -2.15 18.07 -0.68
C LYS A 57 -3.11 18.23 0.50
N TYR A 58 -3.99 17.26 0.71
CA TYR A 58 -5.05 17.30 1.72
C TYR A 58 -4.88 16.16 2.71
N PRO A 59 -5.27 16.35 3.99
CA PRO A 59 -5.20 15.30 4.99
C PRO A 59 -6.08 14.10 4.60
N PRO A 60 -5.69 12.87 4.96
CA PRO A 60 -6.48 11.68 4.69
C PRO A 60 -7.81 11.74 5.44
N SER A 61 -8.84 11.17 4.82
CA SER A 61 -10.12 10.88 5.45
C SER A 61 -10.06 9.55 6.23
N LEU A 62 -11.12 9.24 6.97
CA LEU A 62 -11.23 7.96 7.68
C LEU A 62 -11.12 6.74 6.74
N GLY A 63 -11.72 6.83 5.55
CA GLY A 63 -11.70 5.74 4.57
C GLY A 63 -10.32 5.47 4.01
N ASP A 64 -9.46 6.48 3.91
CA ASP A 64 -8.08 6.34 3.41
C ASP A 64 -7.16 5.62 4.40
N LEU A 65 -7.53 5.63 5.69
CA LEU A 65 -6.78 5.00 6.77
C LEU A 65 -7.24 3.57 7.05
N ILE A 66 -8.39 3.17 6.50
CA ILE A 66 -8.91 1.82 6.63
C ILE A 66 -8.27 0.97 5.55
N PRO A 67 -7.53 -0.09 5.91
CA PRO A 67 -7.03 -1.02 4.91
C PRO A 67 -8.24 -1.61 4.20
N VAL A 68 -8.37 -1.32 2.91
CA VAL A 68 -9.29 -2.06 2.05
C VAL A 68 -8.79 -3.49 2.12
N LYS A 69 -9.53 -4.36 2.83
CA LYS A 69 -9.38 -5.81 2.71
C LYS A 69 -9.68 -6.12 1.25
N ARG A 70 -8.70 -5.98 0.37
CA ARG A 70 -8.66 -6.78 -0.84
C ARG A 70 -8.75 -8.19 -0.29
N LYS A 71 -9.85 -8.89 -0.57
CA LYS A 71 -9.86 -10.34 -0.48
C LYS A 71 -8.53 -10.77 -1.05
N GLU A 72 -7.73 -11.41 -0.23
CA GLU A 72 -6.42 -11.90 -0.56
C GLU A 72 -6.62 -12.99 -1.62
N GLN A 73 -6.81 -12.56 -2.86
CA GLN A 73 -6.62 -13.38 -4.04
C GLN A 73 -5.20 -13.08 -4.48
N SER A 74 -4.30 -13.95 -4.02
CA SER A 74 -2.96 -14.20 -4.56
C SER A 74 -2.05 -12.98 -4.71
N SER A 75 -1.34 -12.60 -3.64
CA SER A 75 0.03 -12.08 -3.80
C SER A 75 1.10 -13.01 -3.21
N GLU A 76 0.69 -14.16 -2.66
CA GLU A 76 1.58 -15.26 -2.25
C GLU A 76 1.93 -16.22 -3.40
N ILE A 77 1.73 -15.79 -4.66
CA ILE A 77 2.19 -16.48 -5.87
C ILE A 77 2.97 -15.49 -6.77
N TYR A 78 3.84 -14.65 -6.21
CA TYR A 78 4.76 -13.86 -7.05
C TYR A 78 6.17 -13.66 -6.44
N SER A 79 6.51 -14.40 -5.39
CA SER A 79 7.85 -14.30 -4.76
C SER A 79 8.59 -15.63 -4.56
N SER A 80 8.08 -16.76 -5.05
CA SER A 80 8.76 -18.06 -4.92
C SER A 80 9.15 -18.72 -6.24
N GLU A 81 8.57 -18.33 -7.39
CA GLU A 81 8.93 -18.91 -8.71
C GLU A 81 9.81 -18.00 -9.58
N VAL A 82 9.83 -16.68 -9.35
CA VAL A 82 10.68 -15.75 -10.13
C VAL A 82 12.12 -15.64 -9.56
N VAL A 83 12.36 -16.13 -8.34
CA VAL A 83 13.68 -16.11 -7.69
C VAL A 83 14.48 -17.41 -7.92
N LYS A 84 14.01 -18.31 -8.79
CA LYS A 84 14.75 -19.54 -9.13
C LYS A 84 15.44 -19.54 -10.49
N TRP A 85 15.34 -18.49 -11.30
CA TRP A 85 15.99 -18.43 -12.62
C TRP A 85 16.98 -17.27 -12.81
N SER A 86 17.25 -16.47 -11.77
CA SER A 86 18.19 -15.34 -11.89
C SER A 86 19.65 -15.70 -11.56
N ASN A 87 19.96 -16.95 -11.22
CA ASN A 87 21.33 -17.37 -10.88
C ASN A 87 22.02 -18.23 -11.96
N ASN A 88 21.50 -18.29 -13.18
CA ASN A 88 22.15 -19.01 -14.29
C ASN A 88 21.95 -18.36 -15.67
N ALA A 89 21.75 -17.04 -15.73
CA ALA A 89 21.80 -16.31 -16.99
C ALA A 89 23.20 -15.70 -17.16
N ALA A 90 24.07 -16.44 -17.85
CA ALA A 90 25.28 -15.90 -18.41
C ALA A 90 24.88 -14.93 -19.55
N SER A 91 25.10 -13.63 -19.35
CA SER A 91 24.85 -12.55 -20.32
C SER A 91 23.39 -12.10 -20.53
N LEU A 92 23.22 -10.77 -20.61
CA LEU A 92 21.97 -10.07 -20.90
C LEU A 92 21.38 -10.40 -22.28
N GLU A 93 22.19 -10.92 -23.19
CA GLU A 93 21.79 -11.28 -24.55
C GLU A 93 20.81 -12.47 -24.58
N ASP A 94 20.94 -13.41 -23.64
CA ASP A 94 20.03 -14.56 -23.55
C ASP A 94 18.63 -14.16 -23.06
N VAL A 95 18.54 -13.14 -22.21
CA VAL A 95 17.25 -12.63 -21.71
C VAL A 95 16.44 -12.00 -22.86
N GLU A 96 17.09 -11.23 -23.74
CA GLU A 96 16.41 -10.65 -24.90
C GLU A 96 15.95 -11.71 -25.92
N SER A 97 16.74 -12.77 -26.10
CA SER A 97 16.41 -13.89 -26.98
C SER A 97 15.13 -14.62 -26.52
N ILE A 98 15.01 -14.90 -25.22
CA ILE A 98 13.82 -15.54 -24.63
C ILE A 98 12.60 -14.63 -24.78
N ILE A 99 12.73 -13.32 -24.57
CA ILE A 99 11.62 -12.36 -24.73
C ILE A 99 11.13 -12.34 -26.19
N ARG A 100 12.04 -12.38 -27.17
CA ARG A 100 11.68 -12.44 -28.60
C ARG A 100 10.99 -13.76 -28.97
N ALA A 101 11.49 -14.90 -28.50
CA ALA A 101 10.87 -16.20 -28.74
C ALA A 101 9.46 -16.30 -28.14
N THR A 102 9.26 -15.71 -26.95
CA THR A 102 7.96 -15.71 -26.26
C THR A 102 6.95 -14.81 -26.98
N LYS A 103 7.38 -13.66 -27.52
CA LYS A 103 6.52 -12.79 -28.34
C LYS A 103 6.09 -13.44 -29.66
N LEU A 104 6.90 -14.34 -30.24
CA LEU A 104 6.53 -15.05 -31.47
C LEU A 104 5.44 -16.10 -31.24
N LYS A 105 5.46 -16.82 -30.10
CA LYS A 105 4.41 -17.80 -29.76
C LYS A 105 3.03 -17.17 -29.59
N LEU A 106 2.95 -15.96 -29.04
CA LEU A 106 1.68 -15.25 -28.83
C LEU A 106 1.05 -14.70 -30.12
N LYS A 107 1.85 -14.49 -31.19
CA LYS A 107 1.33 -14.12 -32.52
C LYS A 107 0.87 -15.32 -33.36
N GLY A 108 1.27 -16.54 -33.01
CA GLY A 108 0.86 -17.77 -33.70
C GLY A 108 -0.40 -18.43 -33.15
N ALA A 109 -0.88 -18.04 -31.96
CA ALA A 109 -2.09 -18.58 -31.33
C ALA A 109 -3.39 -17.88 -31.81
N ARG A 110 -3.47 -17.62 -33.12
CA ARG A 110 -4.70 -17.15 -33.78
C ARG A 110 -4.85 -17.89 -35.11
N VAL A 111 -5.21 -19.16 -35.01
CA VAL A 111 -5.90 -19.94 -36.04
C VAL A 111 -6.92 -20.81 -35.34
#